data_AF-A0A0D7BX94-F1
#
_entry.id   AF-A0A0D7BX94-F1
#
_cell.length_a   1.000
_cell.length_b   1.000
_cell.length_c   1.000
_cell.angle_alpha   90.00
_cell.angle_beta   90.00
_cell.angle_gamma   90.00
#
_symmetry.space_group_name_H-M   'P 1'
#
loop_
_entity.id
_entity.type
_entity.pdbx_description
1 polymer ?
#
loop_
_entity_poly.entity_id
_entity_poly.type
_entity_poly.pdbx_seq_one_letter_code
_entity_poly.pdbx_strand_id
1 'polypeptide(L)'
;MTLSVHDLPASLTSALIRLGPLISTARVFLECASWKHARWSASFVLVAAWWALCLLVTRAWMLGLLALGGAWWQARQERRGLGRIGRPRTVGTEAGIQRTVDDLHILDRLLPGWPSTLPELNTRAAIFIGTTWLSICVLVPGRILIGIAGSVVLCVRAPWFVYLAHTLWRSAYIRWAAYTAWARISGTPLQRSIVPQSVSPPTPTEDDLFLFTVYQNERWWVGLDWTAALLPNERPSWSSAPPACHAVAPPALFALPPGWEWVEKEWSVLVKTTDEHDAERVERPLPATEDSDKEKSGLLAKAAGRFTLDSKHEKPVEATEEKSNDDDEPDPEPLTDADGWVQCDNKWQAGKGKYTRFRRWTRIAVVRPAPAVQTTSVIASLPNHETSYFTRQASETSRSPTRQVKPDSPKEAQVYAQSTAHSPSQLKGSKLSERLKSALGSPSAR
;
A
#
# COMPACT_ATOMS: atom_id res chain seq x y z
N MET A 1 29.99 -9.59 -16.42
CA MET A 1 31.44 -9.91 -16.56
C MET A 1 31.71 -11.22 -15.88
N THR A 2 31.95 -12.29 -16.64
CA THR A 2 32.38 -13.59 -16.09
C THR A 2 33.89 -13.51 -15.84
N LEU A 3 34.30 -13.24 -14.59
CA LEU A 3 35.70 -13.33 -14.19
C LEU A 3 36.20 -14.75 -14.45
N SER A 4 37.16 -14.91 -15.37
CA SER A 4 37.78 -16.20 -15.64
C SER A 4 38.62 -16.60 -14.42
N VAL A 5 38.52 -17.86 -13.99
CA VAL A 5 39.24 -18.36 -12.81
C VAL A 5 40.77 -18.21 -12.95
N HIS A 6 41.25 -18.11 -14.19
CA HIS A 6 42.67 -17.90 -14.51
C HIS A 6 43.21 -16.50 -14.18
N ASP A 7 42.34 -15.52 -13.97
CA ASP A 7 42.75 -14.12 -13.68
C ASP A 7 42.90 -13.84 -12.17
N LEU A 8 42.56 -14.81 -11.31
CA LEU A 8 42.61 -14.64 -9.86
C LEU A 8 44.01 -14.95 -9.30
N PRO A 9 44.58 -14.08 -8.44
CA PRO A 9 45.85 -14.36 -7.76
C PRO A 9 45.81 -15.68 -6.98
N ALA A 10 46.89 -16.45 -7.01
CA ALA A 10 46.98 -17.77 -6.36
C ALA A 10 46.74 -17.75 -4.84
N SER A 11 47.03 -16.62 -4.18
CA SER A 11 46.72 -16.41 -2.77
C SER A 11 45.21 -16.38 -2.50
N LEU A 12 44.44 -15.78 -3.41
CA LEU A 12 42.99 -15.61 -3.31
C LEU A 12 42.26 -16.94 -3.57
N THR A 13 42.71 -17.72 -4.57
CA THR A 13 42.14 -19.05 -4.84
C THR A 13 42.35 -20.01 -3.66
N SER A 14 43.53 -20.01 -3.04
CA SER A 14 43.82 -20.78 -1.83
C SER A 14 42.93 -20.36 -0.64
N ALA A 15 42.72 -19.05 -0.46
CA ALA A 15 41.83 -18.53 0.57
C ALA A 15 40.37 -18.94 0.33
N LEU A 16 39.86 -18.85 -0.91
CA LEU A 16 38.49 -19.26 -1.27
C LEU A 16 38.27 -20.75 -1.04
N ILE A 17 39.23 -21.61 -1.39
CA ILE A 17 39.12 -23.06 -1.13
C ILE A 17 39.03 -23.34 0.37
N ARG A 18 39.83 -22.65 1.20
CA ARG A 18 39.80 -22.80 2.66
C ARG A 18 38.51 -22.26 3.28
N LEU A 19 38.02 -21.13 2.78
CA LEU A 19 36.82 -20.46 3.29
C LEU A 19 35.51 -21.01 2.71
N GLY A 20 35.55 -21.77 1.61
CA GLY A 20 34.36 -22.26 0.91
C GLY A 20 33.33 -22.94 1.81
N PRO A 21 33.72 -23.85 2.73
CA PRO A 21 32.78 -24.41 3.70
C PRO A 21 32.11 -23.36 4.59
N LEU A 22 32.86 -22.36 5.06
CA LEU A 22 32.35 -21.28 5.90
C LEU A 22 31.38 -20.37 5.11
N ILE A 23 31.76 -20.00 3.88
CA ILE A 23 30.93 -19.21 2.96
C ILE A 23 29.60 -19.94 2.70
N SER A 24 29.65 -21.25 2.43
CA SER A 24 28.43 -22.04 2.21
C SER A 24 27.54 -22.13 3.45
N THR A 25 28.12 -22.23 4.65
CA THR A 25 27.33 -22.22 5.90
C THR A 25 26.74 -20.85 6.20
N ALA A 26 27.51 -19.78 5.95
CA ALA A 26 27.03 -18.41 6.10
C ALA A 26 25.87 -18.14 5.13
N ARG A 27 25.95 -18.64 3.90
CA ARG A 27 24.88 -18.53 2.91
C ARG A 27 23.59 -19.17 3.41
N VAL A 28 23.63 -20.43 3.84
CA VAL A 28 22.43 -21.12 4.36
C VAL A 28 21.86 -20.40 5.58
N PHE A 29 22.73 -19.91 6.49
CA PHE A 29 22.30 -19.14 7.64
C PHE A 29 21.59 -17.84 7.23
N LEU A 30 22.15 -17.07 6.30
CA LEU A 30 21.54 -15.83 5.80
C LEU A 30 20.27 -16.10 4.98
N GLU A 31 20.19 -17.17 4.20
CA GLU A 31 18.97 -17.58 3.51
C GLU A 31 17.85 -17.92 4.50
N CYS A 32 18.17 -18.61 5.60
CA CYS A 32 17.23 -18.86 6.69
C CYS A 32 16.84 -17.57 7.42
N ALA A 33 17.80 -16.69 7.75
CA ALA A 33 17.56 -15.44 8.44
C ALA A 33 16.76 -14.43 7.60
N SER A 34 16.90 -14.47 6.27
CA SER A 34 16.16 -13.64 5.32
C SER A 34 14.85 -14.28 4.84
N TRP A 35 14.48 -15.46 5.36
CA TRP A 35 13.26 -16.20 4.98
C TRP A 35 13.18 -16.59 3.50
N LYS A 36 14.31 -16.60 2.79
CA LYS A 36 14.40 -16.98 1.36
C LYS A 36 14.73 -18.46 1.15
N HIS A 37 14.98 -19.21 2.23
CA HIS A 37 15.22 -20.65 2.14
C HIS A 37 13.99 -21.40 1.61
N ALA A 38 14.21 -22.47 0.84
CA ALA A 38 13.16 -23.29 0.22
C ALA A 38 12.14 -23.90 1.21
N ARG A 39 12.45 -23.91 2.50
CA ARG A 39 11.58 -24.44 3.57
C ARG A 39 11.49 -23.40 4.67
N TRP A 40 10.31 -22.81 4.85
CA TRP A 40 10.09 -21.78 5.87
C TRP A 40 10.28 -22.29 7.31
N SER A 41 10.10 -23.59 7.53
CA SER A 41 10.35 -24.22 8.84
C SER A 41 11.80 -24.02 9.33
N ALA A 42 12.77 -23.91 8.42
CA ALA A 42 14.16 -23.67 8.79
C ALA A 42 14.37 -22.30 9.46
N SER A 43 13.66 -21.27 8.98
CA SER A 43 13.66 -19.93 9.60
C SER A 43 13.02 -19.94 10.99
N PHE A 44 11.93 -20.69 11.18
CA PHE A 44 11.33 -20.86 12.51
C PHE A 44 12.26 -21.61 13.48
N VAL A 45 12.95 -22.65 13.01
CA VAL A 45 13.96 -23.37 13.81
C VAL A 45 15.10 -22.42 14.19
N LEU A 46 15.52 -21.52 13.29
CA LEU A 46 16.54 -20.52 13.59
C LEU A 46 16.09 -19.55 14.70
N VAL A 47 14.85 -19.06 14.66
CA VAL A 47 14.28 -18.22 15.74
C VAL A 47 14.18 -19.00 17.05
N ALA A 48 13.73 -20.26 17.01
CA ALA A 48 13.67 -21.12 18.18
C ALA A 48 15.07 -21.39 18.77
N ALA A 49 16.07 -21.62 17.91
CA ALA A 49 17.46 -21.81 18.32
C ALA A 49 18.06 -20.55 18.94
N TRP A 50 17.70 -19.37 18.43
CA TRP A 50 18.06 -18.08 19.04
C TRP A 50 17.48 -17.95 20.45
N TRP A 51 16.19 -18.25 20.64
CA TRP A 51 15.57 -18.25 21.97
C TRP A 51 16.19 -19.28 22.91
N ALA A 52 16.45 -20.49 22.42
CA ALA A 52 17.13 -21.52 23.17
C ALA A 52 18.49 -20.99 23.64
N LEU A 53 19.29 -20.37 22.76
CA LEU A 53 20.57 -19.76 23.12
C LEU A 53 20.40 -18.69 24.21
N CYS A 54 19.49 -17.72 24.04
CA CYS A 54 19.27 -16.65 25.00
C CYS A 54 18.83 -17.16 26.38
N LEU A 55 17.93 -18.14 26.44
CA LEU A 55 17.44 -18.71 27.70
C LEU A 55 18.47 -19.64 28.36
N LEU A 56 19.27 -20.34 27.56
CA LEU A 56 20.26 -21.27 28.04
C LEU A 56 21.49 -20.53 28.59
N VAL A 57 21.95 -19.41 28.03
CA VAL A 57 23.18 -18.69 28.44
C VAL A 57 23.35 -18.49 29.96
N THR A 58 22.28 -18.41 30.75
CA THR A 58 22.35 -18.28 32.23
C THR A 58 22.57 -19.61 32.98
N ARG A 59 22.25 -20.77 32.38
CA ARG A 59 22.52 -22.13 32.90
C ARG A 59 23.51 -22.93 32.02
N ALA A 60 23.97 -22.37 30.89
CA ALA A 60 24.51 -23.13 29.77
C ALA A 60 25.98 -22.89 29.41
N TRP A 61 26.81 -22.41 30.34
CA TRP A 61 28.22 -22.76 30.23
C TRP A 61 28.42 -24.30 30.28
N MET A 62 27.53 -25.05 30.97
CA MET A 62 27.62 -26.52 31.03
C MET A 62 26.77 -27.28 29.99
N LEU A 63 25.55 -26.84 29.69
CA LEU A 63 24.64 -27.56 28.77
C LEU A 63 24.74 -27.09 27.31
N GLY A 64 25.18 -25.85 27.07
CA GLY A 64 25.31 -25.26 25.74
C GLY A 64 26.42 -25.92 24.91
N LEU A 65 27.53 -26.33 25.55
CA LEU A 65 28.60 -27.10 24.90
C LEU A 65 28.12 -28.50 24.48
N LEU A 66 27.24 -29.13 25.27
CA LEU A 66 26.66 -30.43 24.94
C LEU A 66 25.61 -30.33 23.83
N ALA A 67 24.79 -29.29 23.81
CA ALA A 67 23.80 -29.05 22.76
C ALA A 67 24.44 -28.59 21.43
N LEU A 68 25.46 -27.72 21.47
CA LEU A 68 26.25 -27.35 20.28
C LEU A 68 27.08 -28.54 19.78
N GLY A 69 27.67 -29.33 20.69
CA GLY A 69 28.33 -30.59 20.35
C GLY A 69 27.37 -31.60 19.73
N GLY A 70 26.16 -31.72 20.26
CA GLY A 70 25.08 -32.59 19.75
C GLY A 70 24.54 -32.14 18.40
N ALA A 71 24.24 -30.85 18.23
CA ALA A 71 23.79 -30.27 16.97
C ALA A 71 24.88 -30.32 15.89
N TRP A 72 26.14 -30.07 16.26
CA TRP A 72 27.28 -30.26 15.37
C TRP A 72 27.49 -31.74 15.01
N TRP A 73 27.34 -32.65 15.97
CA TRP A 73 27.43 -34.09 15.75
C TRP A 73 26.29 -34.63 14.89
N GLN A 74 25.07 -34.14 15.08
CA GLN A 74 23.88 -34.50 14.30
C GLN A 74 23.93 -33.92 12.89
N ALA A 75 24.31 -32.65 12.72
CA ALA A 75 24.60 -32.06 11.41
C ALA A 75 25.77 -32.77 10.71
N ARG A 76 26.74 -33.30 11.47
CA ARG A 76 27.82 -34.14 10.95
C ARG A 76 27.34 -35.56 10.62
N GLN A 77 26.37 -36.10 11.34
CA GLN A 77 25.75 -37.40 11.05
C GLN A 77 24.85 -37.34 9.81
N GLU A 78 24.07 -36.28 9.61
CA GLU A 78 23.27 -36.09 8.39
C GLU A 78 24.16 -35.94 7.15
N ARG A 79 25.32 -35.29 7.30
CA ARG A 79 26.38 -35.25 6.27
C ARG A 79 27.06 -36.61 6.05
N ARG A 80 27.02 -37.53 7.02
CA ARG A 80 27.51 -38.92 6.88
C ARG A 80 26.42 -39.87 6.35
N GLY A 81 25.13 -39.59 6.60
CA GLY A 81 23.99 -40.40 6.17
C GLY A 81 23.66 -40.30 4.69
N LEU A 82 23.99 -39.17 4.04
CA LEU A 82 24.04 -39.05 2.57
C LEU A 82 25.36 -39.58 1.96
N GLY A 83 26.21 -40.22 2.77
CA GLY A 83 27.53 -40.74 2.40
C GLY A 83 27.55 -42.13 1.76
N ARG A 84 26.45 -42.59 1.15
CA ARG A 84 26.49 -43.74 0.24
C ARG A 84 26.06 -43.29 -1.14
N ILE A 85 27.02 -43.28 -2.06
CA ILE A 85 26.98 -42.89 -3.47
C ILE A 85 27.35 -41.42 -3.71
N GLY A 86 28.65 -41.14 -3.85
CA GLY A 86 29.12 -39.93 -4.53
C GLY A 86 30.46 -39.33 -4.09
N ARG A 87 31.57 -40.06 -4.35
CA ARG A 87 32.97 -39.60 -4.52
C ARG A 87 33.64 -38.70 -3.45
N PRO A 88 34.97 -38.84 -3.23
CA PRO A 88 35.75 -37.84 -2.49
C PRO A 88 35.63 -36.49 -3.20
N ARG A 89 35.17 -35.49 -2.44
CA ARG A 89 35.05 -34.09 -2.83
C ARG A 89 36.44 -33.59 -3.24
N THR A 90 36.72 -33.49 -4.53
CA THR A 90 37.99 -32.98 -5.07
C THR A 90 38.13 -31.50 -4.71
N VAL A 91 38.98 -31.23 -3.71
CA VAL A 91 39.17 -29.95 -2.99
C VAL A 91 39.79 -28.83 -3.84
N GLY A 92 39.85 -28.96 -5.17
CA GLY A 92 40.48 -27.95 -6.05
C GLY A 92 39.99 -27.97 -7.48
N THR A 93 38.70 -28.22 -7.70
CA THR A 93 38.10 -28.13 -9.06
C THR A 93 37.61 -26.71 -9.31
N GLU A 94 37.80 -26.22 -10.54
CA GLU A 94 37.34 -24.91 -11.02
C GLU A 94 35.86 -24.64 -10.67
N ALA A 95 35.01 -25.65 -10.85
CA ALA A 95 33.59 -25.60 -10.49
C ALA A 95 33.34 -25.30 -9.00
N GLY A 96 34.24 -25.74 -8.10
CA GLY A 96 34.15 -25.44 -6.68
C GLY A 96 34.41 -23.96 -6.38
N ILE A 97 35.38 -23.36 -7.09
CA ILE A 97 35.72 -21.93 -6.96
C ILE A 97 34.58 -21.09 -7.51
N GLN A 98 34.06 -21.40 -8.70
CA GLN A 98 32.92 -20.70 -9.30
C GLN A 98 31.72 -20.71 -8.35
N ARG A 99 31.40 -21.86 -7.75
CA ARG A 99 30.33 -21.96 -6.75
C ARG A 99 30.55 -21.09 -5.53
N THR A 100 31.78 -20.97 -5.02
CA THR A 100 32.07 -20.08 -3.88
C THR A 100 31.96 -18.60 -4.25
N VAL A 101 32.28 -18.23 -5.49
CA VAL A 101 32.10 -16.87 -6.01
C VAL A 101 30.61 -16.56 -6.16
N ASP A 102 29.83 -17.49 -6.71
CA ASP A 102 28.37 -17.37 -6.78
C ASP A 102 27.75 -17.23 -5.39
N ASP A 103 28.21 -18.03 -4.42
CA ASP A 103 27.78 -17.93 -3.03
C ASP A 103 28.10 -16.55 -2.43
N LEU A 104 29.24 -15.95 -2.74
CA LEU A 104 29.61 -14.59 -2.31
C LEU A 104 28.68 -13.52 -2.90
N HIS A 105 28.34 -13.62 -4.18
CA HIS A 105 27.37 -12.71 -4.80
C HIS A 105 25.97 -12.85 -4.19
N ILE A 106 25.57 -14.06 -3.80
CA ILE A 106 24.31 -14.28 -3.09
C ILE A 106 24.38 -13.68 -1.68
N LEU A 107 25.49 -13.87 -0.96
CA LEU A 107 25.69 -13.27 0.36
C LEU A 107 25.58 -11.75 0.31
N ASP A 108 26.22 -11.12 -0.67
CA ASP A 108 26.18 -9.67 -0.91
C ASP A 108 24.73 -9.17 -1.06
N ARG A 109 23.91 -9.86 -1.87
CA ARG A 109 22.48 -9.54 -2.06
C ARG A 109 21.60 -9.81 -0.83
N LEU A 110 22.07 -10.61 0.13
CA LEU A 110 21.33 -10.96 1.34
C LEU A 110 21.67 -10.04 2.52
N LEU A 111 22.82 -9.37 2.49
CA LEU A 111 23.24 -8.44 3.52
C LEU A 111 22.33 -7.20 3.52
N PRO A 112 21.83 -6.76 4.68
CA PRO A 112 21.08 -5.52 4.77
C PRO A 112 22.01 -4.34 4.42
N GLY A 113 21.51 -3.43 3.59
CA GLY A 113 22.15 -2.12 3.42
C GLY A 113 22.19 -1.41 4.76
N TRP A 114 23.39 -1.04 5.21
CA TRP A 114 23.52 -0.27 6.45
C TRP A 114 23.03 1.15 6.17
N PRO A 115 22.10 1.70 6.98
CA PRO A 115 21.73 3.10 6.84
C PRO A 115 22.98 3.94 7.12
N SER A 116 23.39 4.71 6.11
CA SER A 116 24.59 5.57 6.16
C SER A 116 24.39 6.81 7.03
N THR A 117 23.15 7.17 7.33
CA THR A 117 22.81 8.30 8.21
C THR A 117 21.96 7.81 9.36
N LEU A 118 22.43 8.07 10.59
CA LEU A 118 21.61 7.92 11.78
C LEU A 118 20.69 9.15 11.87
N PRO A 119 19.39 8.98 12.13
CA PRO A 119 18.49 10.12 12.29
C PRO A 119 18.92 10.97 13.48
N GLU A 120 18.91 12.29 13.30
CA GLU A 120 19.14 13.23 14.40
C GLU A 120 18.04 13.07 15.45
N LEU A 121 18.40 12.49 16.60
CA LEU A 121 17.46 12.24 17.69
C LEU A 121 17.38 13.47 18.60
N ASN A 122 16.20 14.08 18.70
CA ASN A 122 15.98 15.19 19.63
C ASN A 122 16.27 14.74 21.08
N THR A 123 16.95 15.59 21.86
CA THR A 123 17.34 15.32 23.26
C THR A 123 16.15 14.89 24.12
N ARG A 124 14.97 15.50 23.91
CA ARG A 124 13.74 15.11 24.61
C ARG A 124 13.31 13.68 24.29
N ALA A 125 13.36 13.28 23.02
CA ALA A 125 13.07 11.92 22.60
C ALA A 125 14.09 10.93 23.18
N ALA A 126 15.38 11.30 23.18
CA ALA A 126 16.45 10.49 23.76
C ALA A 126 16.24 10.23 25.25
N ILE A 127 15.85 11.26 26.03
CA ILE A 127 15.54 11.11 27.46
C ILE A 127 14.35 10.18 27.67
N PHE A 128 13.24 10.39 26.95
CA PHE A 128 12.04 9.57 27.13
C PHE A 128 12.25 8.10 26.71
N ILE A 129 12.92 7.88 25.58
CA ILE A 129 13.28 6.54 25.10
C ILE A 129 14.26 5.88 26.08
N GLY A 130 15.26 6.63 26.55
CA GLY A 130 16.27 6.15 27.50
C GLY A 130 15.68 5.76 28.85
N THR A 131 14.80 6.58 29.45
CA THR A 131 14.14 6.24 30.71
C THR A 131 13.22 5.05 30.58
N THR A 132 12.42 4.98 29.51
CA THR A 132 11.56 3.83 29.21
C THR A 132 12.38 2.56 29.03
N TRP A 133 13.49 2.64 28.29
CA TRP A 133 14.42 1.53 28.10
C TRP A 133 15.06 1.05 29.41
N LEU A 134 15.48 1.97 30.29
CA LEU A 134 16.02 1.63 31.61
C LEU A 134 14.96 0.97 32.50
N SER A 135 13.72 1.47 32.51
CA SER A 135 12.62 0.83 33.24
C SER A 135 12.36 -0.59 32.74
N ILE A 136 12.39 -0.80 31.42
CA ILE A 136 12.27 -2.13 30.82
C ILE A 136 13.44 -3.03 31.22
N CYS A 137 14.68 -2.53 31.21
CA CYS A 137 15.86 -3.28 31.64
C CYS A 137 15.82 -3.72 33.11
N VAL A 138 15.16 -2.94 33.98
CA VAL A 138 14.99 -3.30 35.39
C VAL A 138 13.91 -4.36 35.57
N LEU A 139 12.81 -4.28 34.82
CA LEU A 139 11.67 -5.20 34.94
C LEU A 139 11.90 -6.54 34.22
N VAL A 140 12.64 -6.52 33.11
CA VAL A 140 12.80 -7.67 32.21
C VAL A 140 14.25 -8.12 32.23
N PRO A 141 14.55 -9.40 32.55
CA PRO A 141 15.90 -9.93 32.47
C PRO A 141 16.53 -9.68 31.10
N GLY A 142 17.76 -9.18 31.07
CA GLY A 142 18.47 -8.83 29.82
C GLY A 142 18.49 -9.95 28.77
N ARG A 143 18.50 -11.22 29.20
CA ARG A 143 18.37 -12.38 28.29
C ARG A 143 17.08 -12.40 27.47
N ILE A 144 15.95 -12.00 28.06
CA ILE A 144 14.67 -11.93 27.38
C ILE A 144 14.69 -10.75 26.41
N LEU A 145 15.28 -9.62 26.82
CA LEU A 145 15.44 -8.46 25.93
C LEU A 145 16.30 -8.77 24.70
N ILE A 146 17.42 -9.47 24.88
CA ILE A 146 18.27 -9.94 23.77
C ILE A 146 17.49 -10.95 22.90
N GLY A 147 16.74 -11.87 23.53
CA GLY A 147 15.87 -12.82 22.84
C GLY A 147 14.84 -12.13 21.93
N ILE A 148 14.12 -11.15 22.48
CA ILE A 148 13.14 -10.33 21.76
C ILE A 148 13.83 -9.54 20.65
N ALA A 149 14.91 -8.82 20.95
CA ALA A 149 15.62 -7.98 19.99
C ALA A 149 16.11 -8.79 18.77
N GLY A 150 16.78 -9.92 19.01
CA GLY A 150 17.23 -10.78 17.91
C GLY A 150 16.08 -11.44 17.16
N SER A 151 14.96 -11.74 17.82
CA SER A 151 13.75 -12.23 17.13
C SER A 151 13.14 -11.16 16.23
N VAL A 152 13.10 -9.90 16.66
CA VAL A 152 12.65 -8.79 15.83
C VAL A 152 13.58 -8.68 14.61
N VAL A 153 14.89 -8.67 14.79
CA VAL A 153 15.86 -8.60 13.68
C VAL A 153 15.66 -9.75 12.68
N LEU A 154 15.47 -10.98 13.16
CA LEU A 154 15.22 -12.16 12.31
C LEU A 154 13.84 -12.12 11.62
N CYS A 155 12.82 -11.55 12.26
CA CYS A 155 11.46 -11.50 11.73
C CYS A 155 11.19 -10.29 10.83
N VAL A 156 11.96 -9.20 10.93
CA VAL A 156 11.75 -7.97 10.12
C VAL A 156 11.81 -8.26 8.62
N ARG A 157 12.62 -9.24 8.19
CA ARG A 157 12.72 -9.67 6.79
C ARG A 157 11.72 -10.75 6.38
N ALA A 158 10.87 -11.22 7.30
CA ALA A 158 9.91 -12.26 6.99
C ALA A 158 8.78 -11.72 6.10
N PRO A 159 8.38 -12.42 5.02
CA PRO A 159 7.32 -11.95 4.12
C PRO A 159 6.02 -11.63 4.87
N TRP A 160 5.60 -12.50 5.80
CA TRP A 160 4.39 -12.28 6.60
C TRP A 160 4.49 -11.03 7.48
N PHE A 161 5.68 -10.71 8.01
CA PHE A 161 5.89 -9.52 8.83
C PHE A 161 5.84 -8.25 7.99
N VAL A 162 6.45 -8.27 6.80
CA VAL A 162 6.37 -7.17 5.82
C VAL A 162 4.93 -6.91 5.40
N TYR A 163 4.17 -7.97 5.05
CA TYR A 163 2.75 -7.83 4.71
C TYR A 163 1.92 -7.29 5.88
N LEU A 164 2.17 -7.77 7.10
CA LEU A 164 1.50 -7.28 8.30
C LEU A 164 1.82 -5.81 8.54
N ALA A 165 3.10 -5.42 8.50
CA ALA A 165 3.55 -4.05 8.68
C ALA A 165 2.93 -3.11 7.63
N HIS A 166 2.95 -3.49 6.36
CA HIS A 166 2.35 -2.72 5.28
C HIS A 166 0.82 -2.59 5.43
N THR A 167 0.14 -3.69 5.80
CA THR A 167 -1.31 -3.68 6.06
C THR A 167 -1.67 -2.78 7.23
N LEU A 168 -0.90 -2.85 8.32
CA LEU A 168 -1.08 -1.97 9.47
C LEU A 168 -0.80 -0.51 9.12
N TRP A 169 0.25 -0.23 8.33
CA TRP A 169 0.59 1.13 7.94
C TRP A 169 -0.41 1.75 6.96
N ARG A 170 -1.15 0.95 6.20
CA ARG A 170 -2.28 1.45 5.40
C ARG A 170 -3.40 2.05 6.25
N SER A 171 -3.58 1.58 7.48
CA SER A 171 -4.59 2.11 8.40
C SER A 171 -4.28 3.56 8.79
N ALA A 172 -5.22 4.47 8.51
CA ALA A 172 -5.12 5.88 8.89
C ALA A 172 -5.02 6.06 10.41
N TYR A 173 -5.71 5.22 11.19
CA TYR A 173 -5.65 5.26 12.65
C TYR A 173 -4.26 4.91 13.18
N ILE A 174 -3.61 3.90 12.59
CA ILE A 174 -2.28 3.46 13.01
C ILE A 174 -1.25 4.54 12.68
N ARG A 175 -1.29 5.10 11.46
CA ARG A 175 -0.41 6.22 11.09
C ARG A 175 -0.62 7.42 11.99
N TRP A 176 -1.87 7.84 12.19
CA TRP A 176 -2.18 8.98 13.06
C TRP A 176 -1.74 8.74 14.50
N ALA A 177 -1.96 7.54 15.04
CA ALA A 177 -1.50 7.18 16.38
C ALA A 177 0.04 7.19 16.48
N ALA A 178 0.73 6.63 15.48
CA ALA A 178 2.20 6.61 15.43
C ALA A 178 2.77 8.03 15.35
N TYR A 179 2.26 8.88 14.45
CA TYR A 179 2.72 10.26 14.33
C TYR A 179 2.38 11.09 15.58
N THR A 180 1.21 10.89 16.17
CA THR A 180 0.82 11.58 17.41
C THR A 180 1.68 11.14 18.59
N ALA A 181 1.98 9.85 18.71
CA ALA A 181 2.89 9.34 19.72
C ALA A 181 4.30 9.91 19.52
N TRP A 182 4.81 9.88 18.29
CA TRP A 182 6.11 10.47 17.96
C TRP A 182 6.17 11.97 18.27
N ALA A 183 5.14 12.74 17.90
CA ALA A 183 5.07 14.16 18.20
C ALA A 183 5.04 14.47 19.70
N ARG A 184 4.38 13.63 20.51
CA ARG A 184 4.40 13.76 21.98
C ARG A 184 5.78 13.45 22.58
N ILE A 185 6.47 12.43 22.05
CA ILE A 185 7.79 11.99 22.53
C ILE A 185 8.87 12.99 22.11
N SER A 186 8.90 13.37 20.83
CA SER A 186 9.88 14.31 20.27
C SER A 186 9.60 15.76 20.65
N GLY A 187 8.35 16.11 20.96
CA GLY A 187 7.94 17.49 21.21
C GLY A 187 7.85 18.35 19.95
N THR A 188 8.14 17.80 18.76
CA THR A 188 7.88 18.50 17.50
C THR A 188 6.39 18.41 17.19
N PRO A 189 5.69 19.54 17.00
CA PRO A 189 4.29 19.49 16.63
C PRO A 189 4.16 18.71 15.32
N LEU A 190 3.11 17.88 15.22
CA LEU A 190 2.66 17.38 13.92
C LEU A 190 2.55 18.60 13.02
N GLN A 191 3.33 18.67 11.93
CA GLN A 191 3.07 19.59 10.85
C GLN A 191 1.69 19.19 10.32
N ARG A 192 0.63 19.75 10.92
CA ARG A 192 -0.66 19.85 10.26
C ARG A 192 -0.32 20.55 8.97
N SER A 193 -0.48 19.82 7.87
CA SER A 193 -0.29 20.33 6.52
C SER A 193 -0.76 21.77 6.53
N ILE A 194 0.23 22.65 6.39
CA ILE A 194 0.05 24.08 6.43
C ILE A 194 -1.00 24.33 5.36
N VAL A 195 -2.20 24.78 5.77
CA VAL A 195 -3.05 25.57 4.86
C VAL A 195 -2.07 26.50 4.17
N PRO A 196 -1.87 26.44 2.85
CA PRO A 196 -0.76 27.08 2.18
C PRO A 196 -0.65 28.48 2.75
N GLN A 197 0.41 28.70 3.53
CA GLN A 197 0.65 29.97 4.17
C GLN A 197 0.73 30.91 2.99
N SER A 198 -0.16 31.90 2.94
CA SER A 198 -0.13 32.96 1.95
C SER A 198 1.27 33.56 2.02
N VAL A 199 2.16 33.07 1.16
CA VAL A 199 3.48 33.63 0.95
C VAL A 199 3.16 35.02 0.41
N SER A 200 3.46 36.03 1.22
CA SER A 200 3.44 37.42 0.77
C SER A 200 4.15 37.47 -0.58
N PRO A 201 3.49 38.00 -1.63
CA PRO A 201 3.94 37.82 -3.00
C PRO A 201 5.36 38.36 -3.16
N PRO A 202 6.34 37.54 -3.60
CA PRO A 202 7.49 38.09 -4.28
C PRO A 202 6.98 38.82 -5.52
N THR A 203 7.63 39.93 -5.84
CA THR A 203 7.33 40.86 -6.92
C THR A 203 6.85 40.13 -8.19
N PRO A 204 5.68 40.52 -8.75
CA PRO A 204 5.04 39.78 -9.84
C PRO A 204 5.95 39.82 -11.06
N THR A 205 6.54 38.67 -11.36
CA THR A 205 7.33 38.46 -12.57
C THR A 205 6.75 37.20 -13.19
N GLU A 206 5.94 37.41 -14.23
CA GLU A 206 5.21 36.42 -15.03
C GLU A 206 4.04 35.71 -14.31
N ASP A 207 2.95 35.59 -15.04
CA ASP A 207 1.64 35.10 -14.58
C ASP A 207 1.72 33.67 -14.04
N ASP A 208 1.26 33.42 -12.80
CA ASP A 208 1.18 32.06 -12.24
C ASP A 208 0.17 31.22 -13.04
N LEU A 209 0.68 30.41 -13.97
CA LEU A 209 -0.11 29.47 -14.77
C LEU A 209 -0.34 28.17 -14.00
N PHE A 210 -1.58 27.73 -13.93
CA PHE A 210 -2.00 26.50 -13.27
C PHE A 210 -2.63 25.53 -14.26
N LEU A 211 -2.18 24.27 -14.24
CA LEU A 211 -2.74 23.20 -15.05
C LEU A 211 -3.83 22.45 -14.28
N PHE A 212 -5.07 22.60 -14.71
CA PHE A 212 -6.20 21.79 -14.22
C PHE A 212 -6.22 20.46 -14.95
N THR A 213 -6.45 19.37 -14.22
CA THR A 213 -6.53 18.01 -14.77
C THR A 213 -7.79 17.30 -14.31
N VAL A 214 -8.56 16.75 -15.24
CA VAL A 214 -9.78 15.97 -15.01
C VAL A 214 -9.69 14.65 -15.76
N TYR A 215 -10.14 13.57 -15.14
CA TYR A 215 -10.12 12.23 -15.72
C TYR A 215 -11.53 11.82 -16.15
N GLN A 216 -11.67 11.42 -17.42
CA GLN A 216 -12.86 10.77 -17.95
C GLN A 216 -12.70 9.26 -17.80
N ASN A 217 -13.67 8.58 -17.21
CA ASN A 217 -13.64 7.15 -16.96
C ASN A 217 -14.78 6.44 -17.67
N GLU A 218 -14.47 5.32 -18.34
CA GLU A 218 -15.45 4.51 -19.05
C GLU A 218 -15.27 3.03 -18.79
N ARG A 219 -16.38 2.30 -18.88
CA ARG A 219 -16.45 0.85 -18.76
C ARG A 219 -17.06 0.23 -20.01
N TRP A 220 -16.46 -0.86 -20.48
CA TRP A 220 -17.02 -1.65 -21.55
C TRP A 220 -18.14 -2.55 -21.03
N TRP A 221 -19.28 -2.51 -21.72
CA TRP A 221 -20.44 -3.35 -21.43
C TRP A 221 -20.84 -4.15 -22.66
N VAL A 222 -21.12 -5.44 -22.44
CA VAL A 222 -21.64 -6.33 -23.50
C VAL A 222 -22.92 -5.73 -24.07
N GLY A 223 -22.89 -5.35 -25.35
CA GLY A 223 -24.05 -4.81 -26.08
C GLY A 223 -24.29 -3.30 -25.93
N LEU A 224 -23.52 -2.59 -25.09
CA LEU A 224 -23.61 -1.14 -24.89
C LEU A 224 -22.29 -0.39 -25.22
N ASP A 225 -21.23 -1.13 -25.57
CA ASP A 225 -19.88 -0.63 -25.82
C ASP A 225 -19.29 0.12 -24.60
N TRP A 226 -18.39 1.07 -24.84
CA TRP A 226 -17.80 1.91 -23.80
C TRP A 226 -18.82 2.94 -23.33
N THR A 227 -19.09 2.96 -22.03
CA THR A 227 -20.05 3.89 -21.43
C THR A 227 -19.51 4.52 -20.15
N ALA A 228 -20.07 5.66 -19.77
CA ALA A 228 -19.82 6.32 -18.48
C ALA A 228 -20.52 5.61 -17.29
N ALA A 229 -21.22 4.49 -17.50
CA ALA A 229 -21.86 3.73 -16.45
C ALA A 229 -20.83 2.80 -15.77
N LEU A 230 -20.18 3.29 -14.71
CA LEU A 230 -19.26 2.48 -13.90
C LEU A 230 -19.98 1.75 -12.76
N LEU A 231 -19.35 0.71 -12.21
CA LEU A 231 -19.90 0.02 -11.05
C LEU A 231 -19.86 0.92 -9.80
N PRO A 232 -20.76 0.75 -8.81
CA PRO A 232 -20.80 1.59 -7.61
C PRO A 232 -19.49 1.60 -6.78
N ASN A 233 -18.68 0.55 -6.89
CA ASN A 233 -17.39 0.44 -6.19
C ASN A 233 -16.21 0.96 -7.03
N GLU A 234 -16.47 1.48 -8.22
CA GLU A 234 -15.46 2.04 -9.12
C GLU A 234 -15.39 3.56 -8.99
N ARG A 235 -14.38 4.15 -9.64
CA ARG A 235 -14.23 5.60 -9.72
C ARG A 235 -15.42 6.24 -10.47
N PRO A 236 -15.80 7.48 -10.15
CA PRO A 236 -16.85 8.20 -10.87
C PRO A 236 -16.51 8.39 -12.36
N SER A 237 -17.52 8.65 -13.21
CA SER A 237 -17.33 8.90 -14.65
C SER A 237 -16.42 10.08 -14.95
N TRP A 238 -16.41 11.09 -14.07
CA TRP A 238 -15.48 12.21 -14.08
C TRP A 238 -14.83 12.32 -12.72
N SER A 239 -13.50 12.22 -12.66
CA SER A 239 -12.76 12.18 -11.39
C SER A 239 -11.52 13.08 -11.34
N SER A 240 -11.12 13.43 -10.11
CA SER A 240 -9.82 14.05 -9.85
C SER A 240 -8.68 13.07 -10.10
N ALA A 241 -7.44 13.58 -10.09
CA ALA A 241 -6.26 12.74 -10.17
C ALA A 241 -6.21 11.69 -9.03
N PRO A 242 -5.63 10.51 -9.29
CA PRO A 242 -5.26 9.56 -8.23
C PRO A 242 -4.33 10.22 -7.20
N PRO A 243 -4.34 9.76 -5.93
CA PRO A 243 -5.07 8.61 -5.39
C PRO A 243 -6.51 8.93 -4.92
N ALA A 244 -6.90 10.21 -4.92
CA ALA A 244 -8.15 10.64 -4.29
C ALA A 244 -9.40 10.30 -5.11
N CYS A 245 -9.32 10.38 -6.44
CA CYS A 245 -10.39 9.98 -7.38
C CYS A 245 -11.80 10.53 -7.01
N HIS A 246 -11.87 11.76 -6.49
CA HIS A 246 -13.14 12.39 -6.13
C HIS A 246 -13.97 12.70 -7.36
N ALA A 247 -15.30 12.70 -7.24
CA ALA A 247 -16.19 13.07 -8.34
C ALA A 247 -16.02 14.56 -8.67
N VAL A 248 -15.94 14.87 -9.97
CA VAL A 248 -15.75 16.24 -10.47
C VAL A 248 -16.76 16.52 -11.59
N ALA A 249 -17.06 17.79 -11.84
CA ALA A 249 -17.86 18.18 -12.99
C ALA A 249 -17.15 17.81 -14.32
N PRO A 250 -17.90 17.47 -15.38
CA PRO A 250 -17.32 17.28 -16.70
C PRO A 250 -16.70 18.59 -17.21
N PRO A 251 -15.72 18.53 -18.14
CA PRO A 251 -15.06 19.70 -18.73
C PRO A 251 -16.00 20.80 -19.22
N ALA A 252 -17.17 20.44 -19.76
CA ALA A 252 -18.19 21.37 -20.23
C ALA A 252 -18.88 22.18 -19.11
N LEU A 253 -18.93 21.64 -17.88
CA LEU A 253 -19.57 22.25 -16.71
C LEU A 253 -18.56 22.67 -15.64
N PHE A 254 -17.26 22.56 -15.91
CA PHE A 254 -16.22 22.86 -14.95
C PHE A 254 -16.07 24.39 -14.80
N ALA A 255 -16.45 24.92 -13.64
CA ALA A 255 -16.33 26.33 -13.31
C ALA A 255 -15.07 26.59 -12.47
N LEU A 256 -14.37 27.68 -12.80
CA LEU A 256 -13.24 28.15 -12.02
C LEU A 256 -13.70 28.93 -10.77
N PRO A 257 -12.89 28.95 -9.69
CA PRO A 257 -13.14 29.84 -8.55
C PRO A 257 -13.07 31.33 -8.97
N PRO A 258 -13.68 32.25 -8.19
CA PRO A 258 -13.59 33.67 -8.47
C PRO A 258 -12.13 34.16 -8.43
N GLY A 259 -11.77 35.05 -9.36
CA GLY A 259 -10.39 35.55 -9.52
C GLY A 259 -9.50 34.68 -10.42
N TRP A 260 -10.04 33.62 -11.00
CA TRP A 260 -9.35 32.76 -11.96
C TRP A 260 -9.91 32.98 -13.36
N GLU A 261 -9.05 32.81 -14.35
CA GLU A 261 -9.44 32.87 -15.75
C GLU A 261 -8.74 31.78 -16.55
N TRP A 262 -9.46 31.17 -17.50
CA TRP A 262 -8.87 30.24 -18.43
C TRP A 262 -7.96 30.96 -19.43
N VAL A 263 -6.71 30.52 -19.51
CA VAL A 263 -5.75 30.97 -20.54
C VAL A 263 -6.07 30.28 -21.87
N GLU A 264 -6.46 29.01 -21.80
CA GLU A 264 -6.84 28.22 -22.97
C GLU A 264 -8.34 28.27 -23.23
N LYS A 265 -8.73 28.29 -24.51
CA LYS A 265 -10.15 28.38 -24.91
C LYS A 265 -10.91 27.07 -24.69
N GLU A 266 -10.24 25.93 -24.86
CA GLU A 266 -10.84 24.61 -24.77
C GLU A 266 -9.97 23.67 -23.92
N TRP A 267 -10.54 22.53 -23.54
CA TRP A 267 -9.80 21.48 -22.86
C TRP A 267 -9.02 20.64 -23.88
N SER A 268 -7.78 20.29 -23.53
CA SER A 268 -6.93 19.41 -24.33
C SER A 268 -6.86 18.02 -23.72
N VAL A 269 -6.74 16.99 -24.55
CA VAL A 269 -6.47 15.61 -24.11
C VAL A 269 -4.97 15.38 -24.15
N LEU A 270 -4.44 14.76 -23.10
CA LEU A 270 -3.04 14.37 -23.07
C LEU A 270 -2.85 13.00 -23.73
N VAL A 271 -1.97 12.96 -24.73
CA VAL A 271 -1.67 11.79 -25.57
C VAL A 271 -0.16 11.51 -25.50
N LYS A 272 0.20 10.27 -25.15
CA LYS A 272 1.57 9.76 -25.12
C LYS A 272 1.63 8.42 -25.87
N THR A 273 2.01 8.44 -27.13
CA THR A 273 1.97 7.25 -28.01
C THR A 273 3.23 6.39 -27.95
N THR A 274 4.38 6.93 -27.53
CA THR A 274 5.69 6.24 -27.52
C THR A 274 6.47 6.62 -26.27
N ASP A 275 7.28 5.71 -25.72
CA ASP A 275 8.07 5.94 -24.50
C ASP A 275 9.15 7.02 -24.66
N GLU A 276 9.59 7.26 -25.90
CA GLU A 276 10.64 8.25 -26.23
C GLU A 276 10.12 9.67 -26.46
N HIS A 277 8.80 9.88 -26.62
CA HIS A 277 8.23 11.19 -26.92
C HIS A 277 7.56 11.80 -25.67
N ASP A 278 7.79 13.10 -25.46
CA ASP A 278 7.08 13.87 -24.46
C ASP A 278 5.56 13.85 -24.71
N ALA A 279 4.77 13.90 -23.65
CA ALA A 279 3.31 13.88 -23.75
C ALA A 279 2.78 15.10 -24.52
N GLU A 280 2.01 14.85 -25.58
CA GLU A 280 1.41 15.88 -26.43
C GLU A 280 0.01 16.24 -25.94
N ARG A 281 -0.34 17.54 -25.96
CA ARG A 281 -1.68 18.03 -25.63
C ARG A 281 -2.46 18.29 -26.90
N VAL A 282 -3.38 17.40 -27.22
CA VAL A 282 -4.18 17.43 -28.44
C VAL A 282 -5.57 17.98 -28.14
N GLU A 283 -5.97 19.05 -28.83
CA GLU A 283 -7.34 19.58 -28.72
C GLU A 283 -8.34 18.56 -29.27
N ARG A 284 -9.38 18.26 -28.49
CA ARG A 284 -10.42 17.30 -28.86
C ARG A 284 -11.80 17.87 -28.52
N PRO A 285 -12.82 17.61 -29.34
CA PRO A 285 -14.17 18.11 -29.09
C PRO A 285 -14.70 17.56 -27.76
N LEU A 286 -15.34 18.43 -26.99
CA LEU A 286 -15.96 18.05 -25.72
C LEU A 286 -17.07 17.01 -25.95
N PRO A 287 -17.22 16.03 -25.05
CA PRO A 287 -18.36 15.11 -25.11
C PRO A 287 -19.65 15.92 -24.97
N ALA A 288 -20.52 15.81 -25.97
CA ALA A 288 -21.78 16.55 -26.01
C ALA A 288 -22.62 16.22 -24.76
N THR A 289 -22.97 17.24 -23.97
CA THR A 289 -24.00 17.14 -22.94
C THR A 289 -25.33 16.88 -23.65
N GLU A 290 -26.10 15.91 -23.18
CA GLU A 290 -27.26 15.35 -23.89
C GLU A 290 -28.50 16.28 -23.97
N ASP A 291 -28.32 17.59 -24.12
CA ASP A 291 -29.40 18.57 -24.25
C ASP A 291 -29.72 18.95 -25.71
N SER A 292 -29.23 18.18 -26.69
CA SER A 292 -29.72 18.23 -28.07
C SER A 292 -30.80 17.17 -28.28
N ASP A 293 -31.98 17.46 -27.76
CA ASP A 293 -33.22 16.75 -28.06
C ASP A 293 -33.47 16.76 -29.58
N LYS A 294 -33.17 15.64 -30.26
CA LYS A 294 -33.99 15.04 -31.35
C LYS A 294 -33.42 13.81 -32.06
N GLU A 295 -32.17 13.38 -31.84
CA GLU A 295 -31.58 12.27 -32.63
C GLU A 295 -31.37 10.94 -31.90
N LYS A 296 -31.67 10.82 -30.60
CA LYS A 296 -31.37 9.60 -29.81
C LYS A 296 -32.49 8.56 -29.71
N SER A 297 -33.61 8.72 -30.42
CA SER A 297 -34.65 7.67 -30.51
C SER A 297 -34.23 6.46 -31.37
N GLY A 298 -33.09 6.53 -32.07
CA GLY A 298 -32.61 5.45 -32.96
C GLY A 298 -31.63 4.45 -32.34
N LEU A 299 -31.08 4.70 -31.13
CA LEU A 299 -29.98 3.87 -30.61
C LEU A 299 -30.44 2.53 -30.01
N LEU A 300 -31.63 2.49 -29.38
CA LEU A 300 -32.20 1.25 -28.83
C LEU A 300 -32.71 0.29 -29.91
N ALA A 301 -33.08 0.78 -31.08
CA ALA A 301 -33.52 -0.06 -32.21
C ALA A 301 -32.36 -0.77 -32.92
N LYS A 302 -31.10 -0.33 -32.73
CA LYS A 302 -29.93 -0.87 -33.43
C LYS A 302 -29.29 -2.07 -32.74
N ALA A 303 -29.65 -2.35 -31.49
CA ALA A 303 -29.14 -3.47 -30.70
C ALA A 303 -29.84 -4.82 -30.98
N ALA A 304 -30.96 -4.84 -31.72
CA ALA A 304 -31.72 -6.06 -32.02
C ALA A 304 -31.33 -6.74 -33.35
N GLY A 305 -30.49 -6.11 -34.19
CA GLY A 305 -30.33 -6.50 -35.61
C GLY A 305 -28.97 -7.04 -36.04
N ARG A 306 -27.99 -7.23 -35.15
CA ARG A 306 -26.61 -7.62 -35.55
C ARG A 306 -26.12 -8.88 -34.82
N PHE A 307 -26.76 -10.00 -35.12
CA PHE A 307 -26.15 -11.33 -34.96
C PHE A 307 -25.88 -11.93 -36.35
N THR A 308 -24.77 -11.51 -36.97
CA THR A 308 -24.17 -12.27 -38.07
C THR A 308 -22.70 -12.43 -37.75
N LEU A 309 -22.33 -13.68 -37.52
CA LEU A 309 -20.97 -14.19 -37.36
C LEU A 309 -20.13 -13.80 -38.58
N ASP A 310 -19.07 -13.05 -38.35
CA ASP A 310 -17.89 -13.11 -39.21
C ASP A 310 -16.64 -12.88 -38.35
N SER A 311 -16.03 -14.00 -37.93
CA SER A 311 -14.73 -14.01 -37.27
C SER A 311 -13.64 -14.07 -38.34
N LYS A 312 -12.98 -12.93 -38.59
CA LYS A 312 -11.68 -12.92 -39.25
C LYS A 312 -10.59 -12.76 -38.19
N HIS A 313 -9.71 -13.76 -38.19
CA HIS A 313 -8.67 -14.01 -37.22
C HIS A 313 -7.46 -13.10 -37.49
N GLU A 314 -7.19 -12.15 -36.60
CA GLU A 314 -5.91 -11.44 -36.53
C GLU A 314 -5.09 -11.99 -35.35
N LYS A 315 -3.81 -12.22 -35.60
CA LYS A 315 -2.87 -12.90 -34.69
C LYS A 315 -2.56 -12.03 -33.47
N PRO A 316 -2.37 -12.62 -32.27
CA PRO A 316 -1.96 -11.87 -31.09
C PRO A 316 -0.47 -11.52 -31.17
N VAL A 317 -0.16 -10.25 -30.93
CA VAL A 317 1.20 -9.80 -30.58
C VAL A 317 1.48 -10.27 -29.16
N GLU A 318 2.63 -10.93 -29.01
CA GLU A 318 3.12 -11.60 -27.83
C GLU A 318 3.35 -10.59 -26.69
N ALA A 319 2.65 -10.78 -25.57
CA ALA A 319 2.77 -9.93 -24.39
C ALA A 319 4.04 -10.31 -23.62
N THR A 320 5.01 -9.40 -23.59
CA THR A 320 6.16 -9.48 -22.70
C THR A 320 5.68 -9.37 -21.26
N GLU A 321 5.85 -10.44 -20.48
CA GLU A 321 5.58 -10.45 -19.04
C GLU A 321 6.60 -9.54 -18.33
N GLU A 322 6.17 -8.32 -17.99
CA GLU A 322 6.95 -7.44 -17.13
C GLU A 322 6.92 -7.93 -15.68
N LYS A 323 8.10 -8.32 -15.24
CA LYS A 323 8.44 -8.75 -13.90
C LYS A 323 8.52 -7.50 -13.02
N SER A 324 7.62 -7.37 -12.06
CA SER A 324 7.60 -6.26 -11.10
C SER A 324 8.89 -6.23 -10.27
N ASN A 325 9.82 -5.34 -10.62
CA ASN A 325 10.85 -4.86 -9.73
C ASN A 325 10.25 -3.72 -8.90
N ASP A 326 10.16 -3.92 -7.58
CA ASP A 326 9.81 -2.88 -6.60
C ASP A 326 11.02 -1.95 -6.38
N ASP A 327 11.43 -1.21 -7.40
CA ASP A 327 12.32 -0.06 -7.24
C ASP A 327 11.46 1.22 -7.24
N ASP A 328 11.70 2.12 -6.28
CA ASP A 328 11.00 3.41 -6.06
C ASP A 328 11.24 4.44 -7.20
N GLU A 329 11.33 3.98 -8.45
CA GLU A 329 11.33 4.83 -9.63
C GLU A 329 9.89 5.31 -9.88
N PRO A 330 9.65 6.60 -10.18
CA PRO A 330 8.31 7.09 -10.47
C PRO A 330 7.72 6.25 -11.61
N ASP A 331 6.62 5.55 -11.34
CA ASP A 331 5.91 4.69 -12.30
C ASP A 331 5.84 5.40 -13.65
N PRO A 332 6.42 4.85 -14.73
CA PRO A 332 6.44 5.52 -16.02
C PRO A 332 5.01 5.86 -16.44
N GLU A 333 4.77 7.12 -16.85
CA GLU A 333 3.44 7.53 -17.28
C GLU A 333 2.94 6.58 -18.38
N PRO A 334 1.73 5.99 -18.21
CA PRO A 334 1.26 4.92 -19.06
C PRO A 334 1.02 5.41 -20.49
N LEU A 335 1.41 4.59 -21.47
CA LEU A 335 1.15 4.82 -22.89
C LEU A 335 -0.35 4.95 -23.15
N THR A 336 -0.72 5.98 -23.92
CA THR A 336 -2.09 6.22 -24.37
C THR A 336 -2.25 5.77 -25.82
N ASP A 337 -3.48 5.44 -26.21
CA ASP A 337 -3.82 5.33 -27.63
C ASP A 337 -3.83 6.72 -28.33
N ALA A 338 -4.06 6.73 -29.65
CA ALA A 338 -4.15 7.97 -30.46
C ALA A 338 -5.27 8.92 -30.01
N ASP A 339 -6.23 8.39 -29.25
CA ASP A 339 -7.36 9.11 -28.69
C ASP A 339 -7.17 9.46 -27.21
N GLY A 340 -5.96 9.25 -26.65
CA GLY A 340 -5.59 9.60 -25.28
C GLY A 340 -6.19 8.70 -24.20
N TRP A 341 -6.72 7.52 -24.57
CA TRP A 341 -7.19 6.54 -23.60
C TRP A 341 -6.05 5.67 -23.10
N VAL A 342 -6.05 5.49 -21.78
CA VAL A 342 -5.26 4.50 -21.08
C VAL A 342 -6.20 3.37 -20.67
N GLN A 343 -5.92 2.15 -21.12
CA GLN A 343 -6.71 0.98 -20.74
C GLN A 343 -6.22 0.43 -19.40
N CYS A 344 -7.09 0.43 -18.39
CA CYS A 344 -6.82 -0.15 -17.08
C CYS A 344 -7.30 -1.59 -17.01
N ASP A 345 -6.42 -2.47 -16.56
CA ASP A 345 -6.79 -3.83 -16.21
C ASP A 345 -7.43 -3.85 -14.81
N ASN A 346 -8.65 -4.37 -14.71
CA ASN A 346 -9.14 -4.85 -13.44
C ASN A 346 -8.42 -6.17 -13.20
N LYS A 347 -7.36 -6.16 -12.38
CA LYS A 347 -6.56 -7.30 -11.88
C LYS A 347 -7.40 -8.33 -11.08
N TRP A 348 -8.59 -8.70 -11.55
CA TRP A 348 -9.32 -9.84 -11.03
C TRP A 348 -8.87 -11.08 -11.83
N GLN A 349 -7.99 -11.83 -11.17
CA GLN A 349 -7.50 -13.18 -11.49
C GLN A 349 -7.83 -13.74 -12.88
N ALA A 350 -6.82 -13.73 -13.75
CA ALA A 350 -6.63 -14.69 -14.84
C ALA A 350 -7.80 -14.88 -15.83
N GLY A 351 -7.95 -13.95 -16.77
CA GLY A 351 -8.58 -14.29 -18.05
C GLY A 351 -9.38 -13.19 -18.73
N LYS A 352 -8.70 -12.50 -19.66
CA LYS A 352 -9.24 -11.79 -20.84
C LYS A 352 -10.20 -10.62 -20.58
N GLY A 353 -9.64 -9.41 -20.67
CA GLY A 353 -10.34 -8.18 -21.05
C GLY A 353 -10.04 -6.98 -20.14
N LYS A 354 -9.44 -5.92 -20.69
CA LYS A 354 -9.40 -4.62 -20.02
C LYS A 354 -10.79 -4.00 -20.15
N TYR A 355 -11.57 -3.99 -19.07
CA TYR A 355 -12.96 -3.52 -19.08
C TYR A 355 -13.12 -2.04 -18.72
N THR A 356 -12.04 -1.38 -18.30
CA THR A 356 -12.09 0.05 -17.96
C THR A 356 -11.00 0.81 -18.70
N ARG A 357 -11.31 2.03 -19.09
CA ARG A 357 -10.35 2.97 -19.65
C ARG A 357 -10.52 4.33 -19.01
N PHE A 358 -9.47 5.14 -19.05
CA PHE A 358 -9.57 6.54 -18.67
C PHE A 358 -8.84 7.43 -19.67
N ARG A 359 -9.24 8.70 -19.74
CA ARG A 359 -8.61 9.72 -20.56
C ARG A 359 -8.36 10.96 -19.71
N ARG A 360 -7.16 11.55 -19.87
CA ARG A 360 -6.72 12.72 -19.11
C ARG A 360 -7.01 14.00 -19.90
N TRP A 361 -7.89 14.83 -19.37
CA TRP A 361 -8.22 16.16 -19.88
C TRP A 361 -7.49 17.22 -19.07
N THR A 362 -6.86 18.18 -19.74
CA THR A 362 -6.11 19.26 -19.11
C THR A 362 -6.47 20.62 -19.68
N ARG A 363 -6.42 21.65 -18.84
CA ARG A 363 -6.64 23.04 -19.26
C ARG A 363 -5.88 24.01 -18.36
N ILE A 364 -5.28 25.06 -18.93
CA ILE A 364 -4.50 26.05 -18.17
C ILE A 364 -5.37 27.25 -17.77
N ALA A 365 -5.29 27.63 -16.51
CA ALA A 365 -5.85 28.86 -15.97
C ALA A 365 -4.77 29.72 -15.30
N VAL A 366 -5.05 31.01 -15.18
CA VAL A 366 -4.23 31.99 -14.47
C VAL A 366 -5.05 32.58 -13.33
N VAL A 367 -4.38 32.89 -12.22
CA VAL A 367 -4.97 33.67 -11.12
C VAL A 367 -4.77 35.14 -11.41
N ARG A 368 -5.84 35.87 -11.70
CA ARG A 368 -5.79 37.33 -11.78
C ARG A 368 -6.18 37.91 -10.42
N PRO A 369 -5.29 38.67 -9.75
CA PRO A 369 -5.66 39.36 -8.53
C PRO A 369 -6.85 40.28 -8.83
N ALA A 370 -7.92 40.13 -8.05
CA ALA A 370 -9.12 40.95 -8.23
C ALA A 370 -8.71 42.44 -8.16
N PRO A 371 -9.15 43.30 -9.10
CA PRO A 371 -8.87 44.71 -9.00
C PRO A 371 -9.46 45.21 -7.68
N ALA A 372 -8.63 45.84 -6.85
CA ALA A 372 -9.07 46.43 -5.60
C ALA A 372 -10.21 47.40 -5.92
N VAL A 373 -11.44 47.02 -5.54
CA VAL A 373 -12.59 47.90 -5.62
C VAL A 373 -12.28 49.08 -4.72
N GLN A 374 -11.99 50.24 -5.31
CA GLN A 374 -11.88 51.49 -4.59
C GLN A 374 -13.28 51.84 -4.07
N THR A 375 -13.58 51.42 -2.85
CA THR A 375 -14.78 51.87 -2.14
C THR A 375 -14.57 53.33 -1.77
N THR A 376 -14.99 54.25 -2.64
CA THR A 376 -15.17 55.67 -2.29
C THR A 376 -16.28 55.76 -1.26
N SER A 377 -15.92 55.70 0.02
CA SER A 377 -16.83 55.98 1.14
C SER A 377 -17.17 57.48 1.14
N VAL A 378 -18.33 57.83 0.59
CA VAL A 378 -18.96 59.13 0.82
C VAL A 378 -19.54 59.10 2.24
N ILE A 379 -18.83 59.71 3.18
CA ILE A 379 -19.32 59.99 4.53
C ILE A 379 -20.35 61.13 4.42
N ALA A 380 -21.63 60.80 4.50
CA ALA A 380 -22.69 61.76 4.76
C ALA A 380 -23.01 61.72 6.27
N SER A 381 -22.53 62.76 6.95
CA SER A 381 -22.87 63.16 8.31
C SER A 381 -24.33 63.59 8.45
N LEU A 382 -25.00 63.23 9.55
CA LEU A 382 -26.10 63.96 10.24
C LEU A 382 -26.47 63.18 11.54
N PRO A 383 -27.09 63.82 12.56
CA PRO A 383 -26.48 63.97 13.87
C PRO A 383 -27.25 63.36 15.06
N ASN A 384 -26.56 63.34 16.19
CA ASN A 384 -26.98 63.09 17.57
C ASN A 384 -28.44 63.43 17.91
N HIS A 385 -29.08 62.52 18.67
CA HIS A 385 -29.93 62.95 19.77
C HIS A 385 -29.74 62.06 21.01
N GLU A 386 -29.76 62.74 22.14
CA GLU A 386 -29.32 62.39 23.49
C GLU A 386 -30.24 61.46 24.29
N THR A 387 -29.59 60.67 25.16
CA THR A 387 -29.80 60.52 26.62
C THR A 387 -31.21 60.28 27.16
N SER A 388 -31.43 59.16 27.89
CA SER A 388 -31.80 59.19 29.33
C SER A 388 -32.21 57.82 29.96
N TYR A 389 -31.51 57.49 31.06
CA TYR A 389 -31.88 56.78 32.32
C TYR A 389 -32.75 55.50 32.31
N PHE A 390 -32.28 54.41 32.93
CA PHE A 390 -32.64 53.98 34.30
C PHE A 390 -32.05 52.58 34.65
N THR A 391 -31.68 52.40 35.92
CA THR A 391 -30.97 51.24 36.50
C THR A 391 -31.90 50.44 37.43
N ARG A 392 -31.69 49.11 37.52
CA ARG A 392 -32.23 48.12 38.52
C ARG A 392 -33.74 47.84 38.42
N GLN A 393 -34.29 46.64 38.64
CA GLN A 393 -33.94 45.55 39.56
C GLN A 393 -34.75 44.26 39.22
N ALA A 394 -34.15 43.10 39.51
CA ALA A 394 -34.74 41.86 40.07
C ALA A 394 -36.07 41.23 39.58
N SER A 395 -35.94 39.95 39.19
CA SER A 395 -36.77 38.76 39.54
C SER A 395 -38.30 38.79 39.39
N GLU A 396 -38.83 37.93 38.51
CA GLU A 396 -39.88 36.92 38.78
C GLU A 396 -40.09 36.08 37.50
N THR A 397 -39.81 34.77 37.57
CA THR A 397 -40.81 33.68 37.68
C THR A 397 -41.81 33.63 36.52
N SER A 398 -41.60 32.73 35.56
CA SER A 398 -42.71 32.01 34.95
C SER A 398 -42.29 30.62 34.45
N ARG A 399 -43.08 29.64 34.87
CA ARG A 399 -42.95 28.19 34.67
C ARG A 399 -43.49 27.79 33.29
N SER A 400 -42.93 26.74 32.71
CA SER A 400 -43.67 25.74 31.93
C SER A 400 -42.93 24.39 31.90
N PRO A 401 -43.63 23.25 31.76
CA PRO A 401 -43.28 22.02 32.47
C PRO A 401 -42.66 20.93 31.58
N THR A 402 -41.64 20.27 32.13
CA THR A 402 -41.07 19.01 31.62
C THR A 402 -41.80 17.82 32.23
N ARG A 403 -42.34 16.96 31.35
CA ARG A 403 -43.02 15.69 31.64
C ARG A 403 -42.00 14.64 32.09
N GLN A 404 -42.03 14.22 33.36
CA GLN A 404 -41.35 13.03 33.86
C GLN A 404 -42.34 11.85 33.94
N VAL A 405 -41.91 10.68 33.48
CA VAL A 405 -42.54 9.38 33.74
C VAL A 405 -41.64 8.63 34.72
N LYS A 406 -42.23 8.17 35.82
CA LYS A 406 -41.62 7.42 36.94
C LYS A 406 -41.80 5.90 36.72
N PRO A 407 -40.93 5.03 37.28
CA PRO A 407 -40.81 3.62 36.93
C PRO A 407 -41.52 2.69 37.91
N ASP A 408 -41.66 1.41 37.55
CA ASP A 408 -41.87 0.31 38.50
C ASP A 408 -41.06 -0.94 38.07
N SER A 409 -40.23 -1.39 39.02
CA SER A 409 -39.73 -2.75 39.26
C SER A 409 -40.37 -3.18 40.61
N PRO A 410 -40.20 -4.41 41.19
CA PRO A 410 -39.31 -5.53 40.83
C PRO A 410 -39.99 -6.93 40.94
N LYS A 411 -39.23 -8.03 40.69
CA LYS A 411 -39.06 -9.14 41.65
C LYS A 411 -38.02 -10.18 41.22
N GLU A 412 -37.16 -10.50 42.19
CA GLU A 412 -36.19 -11.59 42.27
C GLU A 412 -36.85 -12.98 42.27
N ALA A 413 -36.10 -13.98 41.79
CA ALA A 413 -35.78 -15.19 42.58
C ALA A 413 -34.62 -15.97 41.91
N GLN A 414 -33.56 -16.20 42.68
CA GLN A 414 -32.49 -17.17 42.43
C GLN A 414 -33.02 -18.61 42.63
N VAL A 415 -32.36 -19.63 42.01
CA VAL A 415 -31.78 -20.81 42.70
C VAL A 415 -31.34 -21.97 41.75
N TYR A 416 -30.09 -22.41 41.96
CA TYR A 416 -29.40 -23.71 41.73
C TYR A 416 -28.90 -24.21 40.35
N ALA A 417 -27.56 -24.21 40.27
CA ALA A 417 -26.59 -25.27 39.89
C ALA A 417 -27.03 -26.60 39.25
N GLN A 418 -26.36 -27.03 38.17
CA GLN A 418 -25.32 -28.09 38.16
C GLN A 418 -24.92 -28.53 36.72
N SER A 419 -23.61 -28.68 36.54
CA SER A 419 -22.86 -29.69 35.75
C SER A 419 -23.53 -30.44 34.58
N THR A 420 -22.92 -30.39 33.39
CA THR A 420 -22.39 -31.60 32.71
C THR A 420 -21.56 -31.25 31.48
N ALA A 421 -20.43 -31.95 31.34
CA ALA A 421 -19.57 -31.97 30.17
C ALA A 421 -20.18 -32.81 29.04
N HIS A 422 -20.07 -32.36 27.78
CA HIS A 422 -20.08 -33.26 26.63
C HIS A 422 -19.29 -32.72 25.42
N SER A 423 -18.70 -33.71 24.74
CA SER A 423 -17.76 -33.71 23.61
C SER A 423 -18.29 -33.04 22.33
N PRO A 424 -17.42 -32.57 21.41
CA PRO A 424 -17.85 -31.83 20.24
C PRO A 424 -18.44 -32.73 19.14
N SER A 425 -19.48 -32.19 18.53
CA SER A 425 -20.33 -32.76 17.51
C SER A 425 -19.68 -32.79 16.12
N GLN A 426 -20.07 -33.84 15.41
CA GLN A 426 -19.89 -34.08 13.99
C GLN A 426 -20.28 -32.88 13.11
N LEU A 427 -19.40 -32.57 12.15
CA LEU A 427 -19.62 -31.67 11.03
C LEU A 427 -20.76 -32.18 10.13
N LYS A 428 -21.93 -31.53 10.22
CA LYS A 428 -23.04 -31.70 9.27
C LYS A 428 -22.66 -31.05 7.93
N GLY A 429 -22.61 -31.88 6.90
CA GLY A 429 -22.57 -31.46 5.49
C GLY A 429 -23.77 -30.59 5.13
N SER A 430 -23.51 -29.59 4.31
CA SER A 430 -24.47 -28.57 3.90
C SER A 430 -25.54 -29.15 2.96
N LYS A 431 -26.80 -28.81 3.25
CA LYS A 431 -28.03 -29.08 2.47
C LYS A 431 -28.00 -28.58 1.02
N LEU A 432 -26.90 -27.92 0.61
CA LEU A 432 -26.69 -27.40 -0.73
C LEU A 432 -26.18 -28.48 -1.69
N SER A 433 -25.47 -29.48 -1.18
CA SER A 433 -24.97 -30.61 -1.98
C SER A 433 -26.08 -31.58 -2.42
N GLU A 434 -27.14 -31.75 -1.62
CA GLU A 434 -28.32 -32.56 -1.97
C GLU A 434 -29.20 -31.86 -3.02
N ARG A 435 -29.23 -30.52 -3.04
CA ARG A 435 -29.96 -29.75 -4.06
C ARG A 435 -29.28 -29.77 -5.42
N LEU A 436 -27.96 -29.87 -5.46
CA LEU A 436 -27.20 -29.95 -6.71
C LEU A 436 -27.27 -31.35 -7.34
N LYS A 437 -27.39 -32.40 -6.53
CA LYS A 437 -27.59 -33.78 -7.04
C LYS A 437 -29.01 -34.08 -7.54
N SER A 438 -30.02 -33.31 -7.12
CA SER A 438 -31.39 -33.47 -7.62
C SER A 438 -31.67 -32.70 -8.93
N ALA A 439 -30.81 -31.76 -9.31
CA ALA A 439 -30.96 -30.98 -10.55
C ALA A 439 -30.29 -31.64 -11.78
N LEU A 440 -29.33 -32.54 -11.58
CA LEU A 440 -28.69 -33.30 -12.66
C LEU A 440 -29.40 -34.65 -12.85
N GLY A 441 -30.58 -34.57 -13.45
CA GLY A 441 -31.35 -35.73 -13.89
C GLY A 441 -30.56 -36.56 -14.91
N SER A 442 -30.44 -37.86 -14.62
CA SER A 442 -29.88 -38.88 -15.50
C SER A 442 -30.75 -39.06 -16.75
N PRO A 443 -30.19 -39.12 -17.97
CA PRO A 443 -30.96 -39.45 -19.16
C PRO A 443 -31.25 -40.95 -19.18
N SER A 444 -32.55 -41.29 -19.20
CA SER A 444 -33.05 -42.65 -19.40
C SER A 444 -32.98 -43.01 -20.88
N ALA A 445 -32.35 -44.15 -21.16
CA ALA A 445 -32.39 -44.81 -22.46
C ALA A 445 -33.75 -45.49 -22.67
N ARG A 446 -34.47 -45.08 -23.73
CA ARG A 446 -35.07 -45.93 -24.78
C ARG A 446 -35.92 -45.09 -25.71
#